data_AF-A0A847P100-F1
#
_entry.id   AF-A0A847P100-F1
#
_cell.length_a   1.000
_cell.length_b   1.000
_cell.length_c   1.000
_cell.angle_alpha   90.00
_cell.angle_beta   90.00
_cell.angle_gamma   90.00
#
_symmetry.space_group_name_H-M   'P 1'
#
loop_
_entity.id
_entity.type
_entity.pdbx_description
1 polymer ?
#
loop_
_entity_poly.entity_id
_entity_poly.type
_entity_poly.pdbx_seq_one_letter_code
_entity_poly.pdbx_strand_id
1 'polypeptide(L)'
;MRFLLKVFFCFLFVFTIFLSGYAYEQPVINQSGQVGIVRVYSAKSLGATRLSFNFQSDLAYDKKYLLQLIDKKDHFLSDADFFSSELDTLFPDPTIFNMRFNAAYGITSFLDVSFMLPVYFDLLSHKKNQSGLGDLELGIKFRIPGDEERLFQAAFLSMFSIPSGDPHKGYFPRNIYYFTEHSTGDSIEGNDELVGAYTSGKMETFLAVLFSFEWKYLLFHINSGVKFTHNKSLDELFVMGTALEYHPSKYVAIFTELSSFMRFSTVSNGFRINDDPFRITPGIKLNSSNGMTFSLAGSFRLSSNKNFSYYGLDNSGRHFVTGIEPSWQISAQIGWNGRLKPQDKDKDLVLDKFDACPEIPEDIDNFEDSDGCPDLDNDHDAIPDSLDQCPNEAEDLDGFEDDDGCPDLDNDQDGISDSVDQCPNEAEDLDGFNDFDGCPDFDNDNDGVPDSLDKCPNVAEDRDGFEDDDGCPDLDNDLDGIVDSLDNCPDTPGVASENGCPKSKPEAKEIKRGRVILRGIDFTRGSAVLSTASMEVLDRVHESLMAYKEIKLEIQAHTDNLGNIDSNLRISQSRADACRDYLVQKGIDAQRLRATGKGQNEPIADNSSAYGQQLNNRIELHRID
;
A
#
# COMPACT_ATOMS: atom_id res chain seq x y z
N MET A 1 70.51 6.13 24.36
CA MET A 1 70.60 5.14 23.25
C MET A 1 70.55 3.67 23.70
N ARG A 2 71.53 3.10 24.44
CA ARG A 2 71.49 1.66 24.82
C ARG A 2 70.27 1.23 25.65
N PHE A 3 69.66 2.13 26.43
CA PHE A 3 68.39 1.89 27.11
C PHE A 3 67.23 1.78 26.11
N LEU A 4 67.06 2.78 25.24
CA LEU A 4 66.10 2.77 24.12
C LEU A 4 66.18 1.49 23.28
N LEU A 5 67.38 0.98 22.97
CA LEU A 5 67.52 -0.25 22.17
C LEU A 5 67.05 -1.52 22.92
N LYS A 6 67.23 -1.57 24.25
CA LYS A 6 66.67 -2.65 25.09
C LYS A 6 65.15 -2.51 25.25
N VAL A 7 64.64 -1.29 25.38
CA VAL A 7 63.20 -1.01 25.38
C VAL A 7 62.58 -1.44 24.04
N PHE A 8 63.19 -1.11 22.91
CA PHE A 8 62.69 -1.46 21.56
C PHE A 8 62.60 -2.98 21.33
N PHE A 9 63.61 -3.74 21.77
CA PHE A 9 63.57 -5.22 21.70
C PHE A 9 62.60 -5.86 22.72
N CYS A 10 62.27 -5.18 23.82
CA CYS A 10 61.22 -5.63 24.74
C CYS A 10 59.81 -5.31 24.20
N PHE A 11 59.64 -4.15 23.58
CA PHE A 11 58.41 -3.71 22.90
C PHE A 11 57.95 -4.72 21.82
N LEU A 12 58.89 -5.36 21.12
CA LEU A 12 58.56 -6.37 20.10
C LEU A 12 58.05 -7.71 20.66
N PHE A 13 58.14 -7.93 21.98
CA PHE A 13 57.77 -9.20 22.64
C PHE A 13 56.62 -9.07 23.64
N VAL A 14 56.16 -7.83 23.91
CA VAL A 14 55.03 -7.54 24.81
C VAL A 14 53.95 -6.76 24.06
N PHE A 15 53.54 -7.29 22.89
CA PHE A 15 52.36 -6.82 22.16
C PHE A 15 51.08 -7.58 22.56
N THR A 16 51.08 -8.18 23.75
CA THR A 16 49.97 -8.95 24.31
C THR A 16 49.82 -8.62 25.80
N ILE A 17 48.59 -8.27 26.20
CA ILE A 17 48.13 -7.96 27.58
C ILE A 17 48.53 -6.58 28.11
N PHE A 18 47.55 -5.90 28.71
CA PHE A 18 47.58 -4.52 29.21
C PHE A 18 48.35 -4.36 30.54
N LEU A 19 48.95 -3.16 30.75
CA LEU A 19 48.76 -2.26 31.92
C LEU A 19 50.03 -1.47 32.30
N SER A 20 49.90 -0.16 32.50
CA SER A 20 50.49 0.57 33.65
C SER A 20 49.84 1.96 33.79
N GLY A 21 49.69 2.47 35.03
CA GLY A 21 49.22 3.84 35.32
C GLY A 21 50.27 4.92 34.98
N TYR A 22 50.11 6.20 35.35
CA TYR A 22 49.32 6.84 36.42
C TYR A 22 49.23 8.40 36.06
N ALA A 23 48.81 9.33 36.96
CA ALA A 23 48.15 10.64 36.65
C ALA A 23 48.86 11.98 37.03
N TYR A 24 48.40 13.18 36.62
CA TYR A 24 47.18 13.89 37.06
C TYR A 24 47.07 15.29 36.35
N GLU A 25 46.19 15.51 35.33
CA GLU A 25 45.49 16.81 35.01
C GLU A 25 44.60 16.83 33.71
N GLN A 26 43.27 16.74 33.89
CA GLN A 26 42.08 17.22 33.11
C GLN A 26 41.81 17.05 31.56
N PRO A 27 40.53 17.03 31.06
CA PRO A 27 40.11 16.43 29.76
C PRO A 27 38.90 17.06 28.92
N VAL A 28 38.96 17.17 27.56
CA VAL A 28 37.89 17.74 26.63
C VAL A 28 36.49 17.08 26.55
N ILE A 29 35.62 17.59 25.65
CA ILE A 29 34.65 16.83 24.81
C ILE A 29 34.88 17.12 23.31
N ASN A 30 34.60 16.18 22.38
CA ASN A 30 33.86 16.43 21.12
C ASN A 30 33.68 15.20 20.22
N GLN A 31 32.75 14.31 20.57
CA GLN A 31 31.43 14.26 19.93
C GLN A 31 30.62 13.15 20.61
N SER A 32 29.39 13.48 20.97
CA SER A 32 28.63 12.87 22.08
C SER A 32 29.35 13.02 23.44
N GLY A 33 28.60 13.34 24.50
CA GLY A 33 29.14 13.94 25.74
C GLY A 33 30.19 13.15 26.53
N GLN A 34 31.20 13.90 27.01
CA GLN A 34 32.11 13.59 28.14
C GLN A 34 32.99 12.33 27.90
N VAL A 35 34.29 12.38 27.58
CA VAL A 35 35.42 13.16 28.15
C VAL A 35 36.71 12.95 27.26
N GLY A 36 37.82 13.72 27.32
CA GLY A 36 39.17 13.09 27.25
C GLY A 36 40.42 13.63 26.49
N ILE A 37 40.69 14.92 26.24
CA ILE A 37 42.04 15.37 25.72
C ILE A 37 42.66 16.62 26.37
N VAL A 38 41.91 17.70 26.61
CA VAL A 38 42.45 18.93 27.23
C VAL A 38 41.40 19.63 28.11
N ARG A 39 40.78 20.76 27.76
CA ARG A 39 40.05 21.60 28.76
C ARG A 39 38.74 22.23 28.29
N VAL A 40 38.35 22.06 27.02
CA VAL A 40 37.09 22.59 26.48
C VAL A 40 36.07 21.47 26.30
N TYR A 41 34.97 21.57 27.04
CA TYR A 41 33.75 20.78 26.90
C TYR A 41 32.83 21.33 25.80
N SER A 42 31.86 20.53 25.36
CA SER A 42 30.88 20.83 24.32
C SER A 42 29.46 20.61 24.87
N ALA A 43 28.52 21.47 24.45
CA ALA A 43 27.13 21.43 24.86
C ALA A 43 26.33 20.22 24.32
N LYS A 44 26.77 19.59 23.22
CA LYS A 44 26.11 18.40 22.64
C LYS A 44 25.99 17.28 23.69
N SER A 45 24.80 16.71 23.87
CA SER A 45 24.57 15.55 24.77
C SER A 45 25.27 14.29 24.22
N LEU A 46 25.43 13.27 25.07
CA LEU A 46 25.76 11.91 24.66
C LEU A 46 24.60 11.24 23.93
N GLY A 47 23.35 11.63 24.22
CA GLY A 47 22.14 11.07 23.62
C GLY A 47 21.68 9.79 24.33
N ALA A 48 20.36 9.55 24.32
CA ALA A 48 19.74 8.48 25.10
C ALA A 48 20.35 7.10 24.81
N THR A 49 20.60 6.32 25.86
CA THR A 49 21.17 4.95 25.82
C THR A 49 22.60 4.85 25.28
N ARG A 50 23.30 5.96 25.04
CA ARG A 50 24.69 5.95 24.57
C ARG A 50 25.67 5.90 25.75
N LEU A 51 26.71 5.10 25.59
CA LEU A 51 27.80 4.92 26.53
C LEU A 51 29.11 5.32 25.85
N SER A 52 29.93 6.10 26.55
CA SER A 52 31.30 6.41 26.12
C SER A 52 32.30 6.01 27.19
N PHE A 53 33.41 5.41 26.75
CA PHE A 53 34.59 5.16 27.56
C PHE A 53 35.77 5.90 26.95
N ASN A 54 36.50 6.65 27.76
CA ASN A 54 37.64 7.42 27.30
C ASN A 54 38.83 7.20 28.23
N PHE A 55 39.93 6.69 27.68
CA PHE A 55 41.21 6.62 28.34
C PHE A 55 42.11 7.73 27.79
N GLN A 56 42.56 8.62 28.67
CA GLN A 56 43.51 9.67 28.34
C GLN A 56 44.82 9.45 29.08
N SER A 57 45.95 9.82 28.47
CA SER A 57 47.20 10.13 29.14
C SER A 57 47.75 11.51 28.77
N ASP A 58 48.64 12.06 29.60
CA ASP A 58 49.49 13.19 29.25
C ASP A 58 50.93 12.96 29.72
N LEU A 59 51.87 13.75 29.21
CA LEU A 59 53.26 13.76 29.64
C LEU A 59 53.77 15.21 29.65
N ALA A 60 54.28 15.65 30.79
CA ALA A 60 54.97 16.94 30.94
C ALA A 60 56.38 16.72 31.49
N TYR A 61 57.38 17.29 30.82
CA TYR A 61 58.78 17.27 31.25
C TYR A 61 59.38 18.67 31.07
N ASP A 62 59.64 19.35 32.19
CA ASP A 62 60.17 20.71 32.17
C ASP A 62 61.20 20.91 33.30
N LYS A 63 62.47 21.01 32.92
CA LYS A 63 63.58 21.31 33.86
C LYS A 63 63.40 22.62 34.64
N LYS A 64 62.54 23.54 34.20
CA LYS A 64 62.24 24.81 34.88
C LYS A 64 61.02 24.72 35.81
N TYR A 65 60.36 23.56 35.88
CA TYR A 65 59.18 23.37 36.71
C TYR A 65 59.53 23.00 38.16
N LEU A 66 60.67 22.34 38.41
CA LEU A 66 61.19 22.09 39.76
C LEU A 66 62.58 22.71 39.88
N LEU A 67 62.72 23.70 40.76
CA LEU A 67 63.81 24.69 40.72
C LEU A 67 64.78 24.58 41.90
N GLN A 68 64.32 24.10 43.06
CA GLN A 68 65.19 23.81 44.19
C GLN A 68 64.56 22.76 45.11
N LEU A 69 65.41 22.05 45.86
CA LEU A 69 65.05 21.11 46.91
C LEU A 69 65.92 21.44 48.12
N ILE A 70 65.33 22.06 49.15
CA ILE A 70 66.03 22.62 50.30
C ILE A 70 66.02 21.59 51.44
N ASP A 71 67.21 21.15 51.87
CA ASP A 71 67.39 20.30 53.06
C ASP A 71 67.69 21.17 54.29
N LYS A 72 67.35 20.65 55.47
CA LYS A 72 67.13 21.40 56.72
C LYS A 72 68.41 21.90 57.43
N LYS A 73 69.51 22.04 56.70
CA LYS A 73 70.85 22.38 57.20
C LYS A 73 71.53 23.53 56.45
N ASP A 74 71.13 23.79 55.21
CA ASP A 74 71.80 24.78 54.38
C ASP A 74 71.04 26.10 54.43
N HIS A 75 71.72 27.16 54.86
CA HIS A 75 71.18 28.52 54.79
C HIS A 75 71.08 28.98 53.32
N PHE A 76 70.12 29.86 53.05
CA PHE A 76 69.83 30.44 51.73
C PHE A 76 71.09 30.73 50.90
N LEU A 77 71.19 30.06 49.74
CA LEU A 77 72.06 30.50 48.65
C LEU A 77 71.47 31.77 48.02
N SER A 78 72.34 32.68 47.60
CA SER A 78 71.92 33.95 47.01
C SER A 78 71.79 33.86 45.49
N ASP A 79 71.14 34.84 44.85
CA ASP A 79 71.06 34.96 43.38
C ASP A 79 72.43 34.90 42.67
N ALA A 80 73.53 35.22 43.38
CA ALA A 80 74.89 35.15 42.84
C ALA A 80 75.42 33.72 42.68
N ASP A 81 74.97 32.78 43.51
CA ASP A 81 75.45 31.38 43.52
C ASP A 81 74.77 30.52 42.43
N PHE A 82 73.66 31.03 41.89
CA PHE A 82 72.75 30.41 40.91
C PHE A 82 73.40 29.95 39.59
N PHE A 83 74.61 30.45 39.28
CA PHE A 83 75.33 30.16 38.03
C PHE A 83 76.60 29.33 38.21
N SER A 84 76.82 28.74 39.38
CA SER A 84 77.98 27.85 39.64
C SER A 84 77.80 26.47 38.99
N SER A 85 78.81 26.01 38.24
CA SER A 85 78.72 24.82 37.37
C SER A 85 78.82 23.47 38.09
N GLU A 86 78.68 23.43 39.42
CA GLU A 86 78.73 22.19 40.21
C GLU A 86 77.35 21.77 40.77
N LEU A 87 76.34 22.65 40.74
CA LEU A 87 74.98 22.35 41.22
C LEU A 87 74.15 21.42 40.30
N ASP A 88 74.62 21.15 39.08
CA ASP A 88 73.92 20.34 38.06
C ASP A 88 73.70 18.86 38.46
N THR A 89 74.20 18.47 39.64
CA THR A 89 74.02 17.14 40.26
C THR A 89 72.86 17.05 41.26
N LEU A 90 72.24 18.18 41.64
CA LEU A 90 71.22 18.25 42.70
C LEU A 90 69.78 18.47 42.19
N PHE A 91 69.59 18.92 40.95
CA PHE A 91 68.26 19.14 40.36
C PHE A 91 67.70 17.83 39.79
N PRO A 92 66.62 17.26 40.36
CA PRO A 92 66.08 15.99 39.89
C PRO A 92 65.15 16.23 38.70
N ASP A 93 65.53 15.73 37.51
CA ASP A 93 64.75 15.80 36.28
C ASP A 93 63.26 15.42 36.52
N PRO A 94 62.31 16.38 36.41
CA PRO A 94 60.91 16.16 36.77
C PRO A 94 60.08 15.70 35.58
N THR A 95 59.48 14.51 35.68
CA THR A 95 58.53 14.02 34.69
C THR A 95 57.19 13.77 35.37
N ILE A 96 56.18 14.55 34.99
CA ILE A 96 54.78 14.33 35.34
C ILE A 96 54.20 13.45 34.23
N PHE A 97 53.77 12.24 34.56
CA PHE A 97 53.00 11.41 33.63
C PHE A 97 51.57 11.30 34.12
N ASN A 98 50.64 11.47 33.20
CA ASN A 98 49.23 11.66 33.49
C ASN A 98 48.36 10.55 32.87
N MET A 99 47.24 10.15 33.50
CA MET A 99 46.27 9.13 33.06
C MET A 99 44.89 9.37 33.70
N ARG A 100 43.82 9.26 32.90
CA ARG A 100 42.42 9.40 33.33
C ARG A 100 41.56 8.32 32.70
N PHE A 101 40.82 7.59 33.54
CA PHE A 101 39.82 6.62 33.13
C PHE A 101 38.45 7.24 33.26
N ASN A 102 37.76 7.44 32.13
CA ASN A 102 36.51 8.18 32.09
C ASN A 102 35.40 7.31 31.49
N ALA A 103 34.21 7.40 32.05
CA ALA A 103 32.98 6.80 31.53
C ALA A 103 31.86 7.84 31.55
N ALA A 104 31.02 7.87 30.52
CA ALA A 104 29.83 8.72 30.47
C ALA A 104 28.66 7.96 29.87
N TYR A 105 27.45 8.27 30.33
CA TYR A 105 26.21 7.65 29.88
C TYR A 105 25.12 8.71 29.66
N GLY A 106 24.52 8.70 28.47
CA GLY A 106 23.38 9.54 28.13
C GLY A 106 22.09 8.88 28.65
N ILE A 107 21.53 9.46 29.71
CA ILE A 107 20.26 9.00 30.29
C ILE A 107 19.12 9.38 29.36
N THR A 108 19.17 10.59 28.79
CA THR A 108 18.23 11.08 27.78
C THR A 108 19.00 11.74 26.61
N SER A 109 18.26 12.27 25.65
CA SER A 109 18.67 13.23 24.60
C SER A 109 19.33 14.52 25.12
N PHE A 110 19.15 14.86 26.41
CA PHE A 110 19.61 16.12 27.01
C PHE A 110 20.38 15.96 28.33
N LEU A 111 20.30 14.80 29.00
CA LEU A 111 20.93 14.54 30.29
C LEU A 111 22.05 13.48 30.17
N ASP A 112 23.28 13.93 30.38
CA ASP A 112 24.46 13.07 30.51
C ASP A 112 24.88 12.97 31.99
N VAL A 113 25.35 11.79 32.39
CA VAL A 113 26.13 11.60 33.62
C VAL A 113 27.51 11.04 33.29
N SER A 114 28.53 11.43 34.05
CA SER A 114 29.90 10.97 33.84
C SER A 114 30.64 10.66 35.14
N PHE A 115 31.66 9.82 35.01
CA PHE A 115 32.58 9.38 36.04
C PHE A 115 34.00 9.51 35.48
N MET A 116 34.92 10.07 36.26
CA MET A 116 36.34 10.10 35.95
C MET A 116 37.11 9.62 37.18
N LEU A 117 37.86 8.52 37.03
CA LEU A 117 38.88 8.09 37.98
C LEU A 117 40.26 8.46 37.46
N PRO A 118 40.90 9.48 38.05
CA PRO A 118 42.28 9.83 37.80
C PRO A 118 43.20 9.19 38.85
N VAL A 119 44.44 8.88 38.45
CA VAL A 119 45.25 7.82 39.08
C VAL A 119 46.71 8.27 39.28
N TYR A 120 47.00 9.28 40.11
CA TYR A 120 48.20 10.16 40.11
C TYR A 120 49.63 9.49 40.21
N PHE A 121 50.66 10.00 39.47
CA PHE A 121 52.09 9.57 39.33
C PHE A 121 53.07 10.75 39.41
N ASP A 122 54.25 10.54 40.01
CA ASP A 122 55.40 11.46 39.92
C ASP A 122 56.71 10.69 39.74
N LEU A 123 57.50 11.09 38.73
CA LEU A 123 58.80 10.51 38.41
C LEU A 123 59.89 11.58 38.58
N LEU A 124 60.89 11.28 39.43
CA LEU A 124 62.00 12.18 39.75
C LEU A 124 63.33 11.42 39.64
N SER A 125 64.28 11.96 38.88
CA SER A 125 65.65 11.41 38.88
C SER A 125 66.26 11.45 40.29
N HIS A 126 67.00 10.40 40.66
CA HIS A 126 67.67 10.26 41.97
C HIS A 126 66.78 10.35 43.23
N LYS A 127 65.44 10.27 43.10
CA LYS A 127 64.48 10.17 44.22
C LYS A 127 63.58 8.93 44.04
N LYS A 128 62.65 8.71 44.99
CA LYS A 128 61.69 7.60 44.93
C LYS A 128 60.42 8.05 44.21
N ASN A 129 60.15 7.51 43.03
CA ASN A 129 58.90 7.74 42.30
C ASN A 129 57.65 7.45 43.17
N GLN A 130 56.57 8.18 42.95
CA GLN A 130 55.33 8.05 43.72
C GLN A 130 54.11 7.74 42.84
N SER A 131 53.14 7.00 43.39
CA SER A 131 51.93 6.58 42.70
C SER A 131 50.74 6.38 43.66
N GLY A 132 49.52 6.64 43.19
CA GLY A 132 48.30 6.56 43.98
C GLY A 132 47.04 6.81 43.15
N LEU A 133 45.89 6.82 43.80
CA LEU A 133 44.67 7.38 43.20
C LEU A 133 44.61 8.88 43.47
N GLY A 134 43.81 9.57 42.65
CA GLY A 134 43.37 10.93 42.90
C GLY A 134 41.94 11.00 43.46
N ASP A 135 41.41 12.21 43.45
CA ASP A 135 40.03 12.52 43.76
C ASP A 135 39.11 12.04 42.63
N LEU A 136 37.97 11.49 43.03
CA LEU A 136 36.98 10.92 42.12
C LEU A 136 36.07 12.03 41.61
N GLU A 137 36.02 12.21 40.30
CA GLU A 137 35.23 13.27 39.67
C GLU A 137 33.93 12.69 39.10
N LEU A 138 32.78 13.20 39.56
CA LEU A 138 31.43 12.85 39.07
C LEU A 138 30.82 14.05 38.35
N GLY A 139 30.35 13.86 37.12
CA GLY A 139 29.76 14.91 36.29
C GLY A 139 28.29 14.67 36.00
N ILE A 140 27.52 15.76 35.88
CA ILE A 140 26.15 15.79 35.38
C ILE A 140 26.04 16.97 34.41
N LYS A 141 25.51 16.73 33.21
CA LYS A 141 25.35 17.77 32.17
C LYS A 141 23.92 17.80 31.64
N PHE A 142 23.33 18.99 31.62
CA PHE A 142 21.99 19.25 31.09
C PHE A 142 22.09 20.17 29.87
N ARG A 143 21.71 19.69 28.69
CA ARG A 143 21.59 20.49 27.46
C ARG A 143 20.29 21.32 27.48
N ILE A 144 20.33 22.52 26.92
CA ILE A 144 19.20 23.43 26.80
C ILE A 144 19.17 24.05 25.37
N PRO A 145 17.99 24.15 24.72
CA PRO A 145 16.67 23.67 25.16
C PRO A 145 16.34 22.26 24.63
N GLY A 146 16.03 21.33 25.54
CA GLY A 146 15.34 20.08 25.21
C GLY A 146 16.09 19.09 24.30
N ASP A 147 15.29 18.35 23.52
CA ASP A 147 15.64 17.08 22.89
C ASP A 147 16.19 17.21 21.46
N GLU A 148 15.87 18.30 20.77
CA GLU A 148 16.34 18.59 19.40
C GLU A 148 17.84 18.95 19.34
N GLU A 149 18.55 18.46 18.33
CA GLU A 149 19.84 19.03 17.91
C GLU A 149 19.58 20.37 17.18
N ARG A 150 20.36 21.40 17.50
CA ARG A 150 20.26 22.75 16.90
C ARG A 150 21.67 23.27 16.55
N LEU A 151 21.76 24.21 15.59
CA LEU A 151 23.04 24.80 15.14
C LEU A 151 23.79 25.53 16.26
N PHE A 152 23.06 26.06 17.24
CA PHE A 152 23.57 26.61 18.49
C PHE A 152 22.99 25.79 19.64
N GLN A 153 23.86 25.24 20.49
CA GLN A 153 23.48 24.43 21.65
C GLN A 153 24.11 25.02 22.91
N ALA A 154 23.34 25.11 23.99
CA ALA A 154 23.81 25.49 25.31
C ALA A 154 23.71 24.30 26.27
N ALA A 155 24.56 24.26 27.29
CA ALA A 155 24.43 23.29 28.38
C ALA A 155 24.94 23.83 29.71
N PHE A 156 24.35 23.36 30.81
CA PHE A 156 24.94 23.48 32.13
C PHE A 156 25.70 22.19 32.46
N LEU A 157 26.91 22.34 33.01
CA LEU A 157 27.75 21.25 33.51
C LEU A 157 28.00 21.48 35.00
N SER A 158 27.70 20.47 35.82
CA SER A 158 28.12 20.38 37.22
C SER A 158 29.07 19.20 37.37
N MET A 159 30.25 19.42 37.93
CA MET A 159 31.18 18.36 38.30
C MET A 159 31.56 18.45 39.78
N PHE A 160 31.65 17.30 40.44
CA PHE A 160 31.91 17.17 41.86
C PHE A 160 33.19 16.36 42.06
N SER A 161 34.20 16.98 42.67
CA SER A 161 35.44 16.31 43.08
C SER A 161 35.24 15.74 44.48
N ILE A 162 35.38 14.43 44.63
CA ILE A 162 35.25 13.71 45.90
C ILE A 162 36.66 13.37 46.40
N PRO A 163 37.04 13.75 47.65
CA PRO A 163 38.40 13.61 48.16
C PRO A 163 38.77 12.14 48.45
N SER A 164 39.15 11.40 47.41
CA SER A 164 39.54 9.99 47.45
C SER A 164 41.04 9.75 47.20
N GLY A 165 41.79 10.80 46.86
CA GLY A 165 43.21 10.71 46.62
C GLY A 165 44.05 10.57 47.88
N ASP A 166 45.35 10.34 47.69
CA ASP A 166 46.31 10.14 48.79
C ASP A 166 46.85 11.49 49.32
N PRO A 167 46.53 11.91 50.57
CA PRO A 167 46.97 13.19 51.13
C PRO A 167 48.45 13.21 51.53
N HIS A 168 49.16 12.09 51.42
CA HIS A 168 50.56 11.96 51.83
C HIS A 168 51.47 11.54 50.66
N LYS A 169 50.99 11.71 49.42
CA LYS A 169 51.78 11.49 48.21
C LYS A 169 51.70 12.66 47.24
N GLY A 170 52.84 12.82 46.57
CA GLY A 170 53.05 13.68 45.43
C GLY A 170 54.17 14.68 45.65
N TYR A 171 54.82 15.05 44.55
CA TYR A 171 55.92 16.02 44.54
C TYR A 171 55.53 17.35 43.91
N PHE A 172 54.66 17.32 42.91
CA PHE A 172 54.35 18.49 42.10
C PHE A 172 53.00 19.10 42.47
N PRO A 173 52.83 20.43 42.30
CA PRO A 173 51.53 21.07 42.26
C PRO A 173 50.64 20.41 41.20
N ARG A 174 49.35 20.33 41.51
CA ARG A 174 48.41 19.55 40.71
C ARG A 174 47.27 20.39 40.17
N ASN A 175 46.67 21.22 41.01
CA ASN A 175 45.82 22.30 40.55
C ASN A 175 46.50 23.65 40.78
N ILE A 176 46.32 24.58 39.84
CA ILE A 176 46.87 25.94 39.84
C ILE A 176 46.44 26.79 41.06
N TYR A 177 45.29 26.47 41.67
CA TYR A 177 44.72 27.19 42.83
C TYR A 177 45.11 26.60 44.19
N TYR A 178 46.06 25.64 44.21
CA TYR A 178 46.68 25.20 45.46
C TYR A 178 47.67 26.26 46.01
N PHE A 179 47.89 27.36 45.29
CA PHE A 179 48.67 28.52 45.75
C PHE A 179 47.75 29.66 46.17
N THR A 180 47.75 29.99 47.46
CA THR A 180 47.09 31.19 47.98
C THR A 180 47.91 32.44 47.65
N GLU A 181 47.32 33.63 47.82
CA GLU A 181 48.02 34.92 47.73
C GLU A 181 49.17 35.05 48.76
N HIS A 182 49.17 34.24 49.83
CA HIS A 182 50.25 34.19 50.83
C HIS A 182 51.38 33.22 50.45
N SER A 183 51.13 32.26 49.56
CA SER A 183 52.12 31.27 49.08
C SER A 183 53.09 31.84 48.02
N THR A 184 53.00 33.15 47.71
CA THR A 184 53.75 33.85 46.64
C THR A 184 54.59 35.04 47.13
N GLY A 185 55.31 34.88 48.24
CA GLY A 185 56.25 35.88 48.78
C GLY A 185 57.38 35.25 49.60
N ASP A 186 58.34 36.07 50.05
CA ASP A 186 59.60 35.63 50.70
C ASP A 186 59.45 34.92 52.07
N SER A 187 58.22 34.72 52.55
CA SER A 187 57.91 34.18 53.88
C SER A 187 57.62 32.68 53.86
N ILE A 188 58.59 31.87 54.30
CA ILE A 188 58.43 30.39 54.47
C ILE A 188 57.66 30.03 55.76
N GLU A 189 56.69 30.85 56.17
CA GLU A 189 55.85 30.64 57.36
C GLU A 189 54.44 30.12 56.99
N GLY A 190 54.41 29.08 56.14
CA GLY A 190 53.18 28.39 55.73
C GLY A 190 53.41 26.88 55.63
N ASN A 191 52.64 26.09 56.40
CA ASN A 191 52.67 24.63 56.32
C ASN A 191 51.64 24.17 55.27
N ASP A 192 51.91 24.49 54.00
CA ASP A 192 51.05 24.19 52.85
C ASP A 192 51.14 22.70 52.44
N GLU A 193 50.81 21.82 53.40
CA GLU A 193 50.94 20.34 53.37
C GLU A 193 50.24 19.66 52.18
N LEU A 194 49.29 20.34 51.52
CA LEU A 194 48.45 19.80 50.46
C LEU A 194 48.91 20.16 49.03
N VAL A 195 49.92 21.03 48.84
CA VAL A 195 50.28 21.52 47.48
C VAL A 195 50.73 20.39 46.55
N GLY A 196 51.50 19.43 47.07
CA GLY A 196 51.89 18.23 46.31
C GLY A 196 50.85 17.12 46.30
N ALA A 197 49.80 17.20 47.14
CA ALA A 197 48.95 16.06 47.48
C ALA A 197 48.12 15.55 46.29
N TYR A 198 47.87 14.24 46.27
CA TYR A 198 46.98 13.62 45.29
C TYR A 198 45.50 13.84 45.61
N THR A 199 45.17 14.63 46.64
CA THR A 199 43.80 15.05 46.97
C THR A 199 43.76 16.53 47.33
N SER A 200 42.66 17.17 46.98
CA SER A 200 42.24 18.49 47.49
C SER A 200 41.86 18.46 48.99
N GLY A 201 41.70 17.26 49.56
CA GLY A 201 41.40 17.00 50.97
C GLY A 201 39.94 17.25 51.37
N LYS A 202 39.12 17.87 50.51
CA LYS A 202 37.69 18.14 50.73
C LYS A 202 36.94 18.19 49.41
N MET A 203 35.62 18.07 49.47
CA MET A 203 34.77 18.16 48.28
C MET A 203 34.90 19.51 47.56
N GLU A 204 35.00 19.46 46.24
CA GLU A 204 35.02 20.63 45.34
C GLU A 204 33.88 20.54 44.33
N THR A 205 33.39 21.68 43.86
CA THR A 205 32.28 21.76 42.90
C THR A 205 32.64 22.70 41.76
N PHE A 206 32.62 22.21 40.53
CA PHE A 206 32.78 23.00 39.32
C PHE A 206 31.42 23.17 38.62
N LEU A 207 31.00 24.41 38.39
CA LEU A 207 29.79 24.75 37.65
C LEU A 207 30.17 25.53 36.39
N ALA A 208 29.70 25.12 35.22
CA ALA A 208 30.00 25.78 33.95
C ALA A 208 28.78 25.90 33.04
N VAL A 209 28.77 26.96 32.25
CA VAL A 209 27.92 27.12 31.07
C VAL A 209 28.77 26.83 29.84
N LEU A 210 28.27 25.94 28.98
CA LEU A 210 28.90 25.50 27.76
C LEU A 210 28.08 25.97 26.57
N PHE A 211 28.74 26.41 25.51
CA PHE A 211 28.12 26.74 24.23
C PHE A 211 28.86 26.02 23.10
N SER A 212 28.09 25.44 22.17
CA SER A 212 28.59 24.84 20.93
C SER A 212 27.87 25.44 19.74
N PHE A 213 28.62 25.83 18.71
CA PHE A 213 28.13 26.26 17.41
C PHE A 213 28.72 25.39 16.30
N GLU A 214 27.90 24.98 15.34
CA GLU A 214 28.30 24.06 14.27
C GLU A 214 27.96 24.65 12.89
N TRP A 215 28.94 24.67 11.98
CA TRP A 215 28.79 25.24 10.65
C TRP A 215 29.60 24.47 9.60
N LYS A 216 28.91 23.58 8.87
CA LYS A 216 29.45 22.68 7.83
C LYS A 216 30.56 21.75 8.35
N TYR A 217 31.80 22.22 8.28
CA TYR A 217 33.01 21.48 8.70
C TYR A 217 33.69 22.10 9.92
N LEU A 218 33.14 23.18 10.47
CA LEU A 218 33.69 23.89 11.62
C LEU A 218 32.78 23.71 12.83
N LEU A 219 33.35 23.26 13.94
CA LEU A 219 32.71 23.25 15.26
C LEU A 219 33.47 24.25 16.15
N PHE A 220 32.72 25.08 16.87
CA PHE A 220 33.26 26.12 17.73
C PHE A 220 32.62 26.09 19.11
N HIS A 221 33.42 26.28 20.16
CA HIS A 221 33.01 26.10 21.54
C HIS A 221 33.44 27.27 22.41
N ILE A 222 32.58 27.68 23.35
CA ILE A 222 32.87 28.66 24.39
C ILE A 222 32.37 28.10 25.72
N ASN A 223 33.24 28.06 26.73
CA ASN A 223 32.90 27.67 28.09
C ASN A 223 33.29 28.77 29.08
N SER A 224 32.43 28.97 30.07
CA SER A 224 32.65 29.85 31.21
C SER A 224 32.16 29.15 32.47
N GLY A 225 33.00 29.03 33.49
CA GLY A 225 32.67 28.30 34.71
C GLY A 225 33.45 28.74 35.94
N VAL A 226 33.06 28.18 37.08
CA VAL A 226 33.58 28.52 38.41
C VAL A 226 33.83 27.24 39.20
N LYS A 227 34.99 27.15 39.87
CA LYS A 227 35.33 26.04 40.78
C LYS A 227 35.36 26.56 42.22
N PHE A 228 34.42 26.07 43.02
CA PHE A 228 34.32 26.29 44.46
C PHE A 228 34.95 25.14 45.23
N THR A 229 35.51 25.43 46.39
CA THR A 229 36.16 24.42 47.25
C THR A 229 35.82 24.64 48.71
N HIS A 230 35.54 23.55 49.44
CA HIS A 230 35.29 23.62 50.88
C HIS A 230 36.59 23.72 51.70
N ASN A 231 37.75 23.72 51.04
CA ASN A 231 39.06 23.85 51.66
C ASN A 231 39.51 25.31 51.72
N LYS A 232 39.71 25.84 52.93
CA LYS A 232 40.07 27.24 53.16
C LYS A 232 41.53 27.58 52.83
N SER A 233 42.33 26.57 52.50
CA SER A 233 43.72 26.71 52.04
C SER A 233 43.84 26.69 50.52
N LEU A 234 42.72 26.66 49.79
CA LEU A 234 42.66 26.58 48.33
C LEU A 234 41.85 27.77 47.79
N ASP A 235 42.35 28.41 46.73
CA ASP A 235 41.67 29.55 46.11
C ASP A 235 40.47 29.08 45.24
N GLU A 236 39.42 29.90 45.16
CA GLU A 236 38.34 29.69 44.19
C GLU A 236 38.80 30.13 42.79
N LEU A 237 38.36 29.40 41.75
CA LEU A 237 38.71 29.70 40.36
C LEU A 237 37.53 30.16 39.49
N PHE A 238 37.79 31.13 38.63
CA PHE A 238 37.09 31.33 37.37
C PHE A 238 37.84 30.61 36.24
N VAL A 239 37.11 29.87 35.40
CA VAL A 239 37.66 29.06 34.30
C VAL A 239 37.00 29.49 33.00
N MET A 240 37.81 29.75 31.98
CA MET A 240 37.33 30.00 30.62
C MET A 240 38.05 29.09 29.61
N GLY A 241 37.35 28.76 28.53
CA GLY A 241 37.97 28.08 27.40
C GLY A 241 37.20 28.26 26.11
N THR A 242 37.91 28.27 24.99
CA THR A 242 37.34 28.29 23.65
C THR A 242 38.06 27.27 22.77
N ALA A 243 37.32 26.56 21.91
CA ALA A 243 37.91 25.62 20.96
C ALA A 243 37.40 25.88 19.55
N LEU A 244 38.26 25.68 18.56
CA LEU A 244 37.89 25.58 17.16
C LEU A 244 38.33 24.22 16.63
N GLU A 245 37.42 23.53 15.96
CA GLU A 245 37.66 22.24 15.31
C GLU A 245 37.30 22.33 13.83
N TYR A 246 38.12 21.71 12.98
CA TYR A 246 37.89 21.55 11.57
C TYR A 246 37.83 20.06 11.23
N HIS A 247 36.69 19.62 10.70
CA HIS A 247 36.33 18.24 10.39
C HIS A 247 36.26 18.04 8.87
N PRO A 248 37.41 17.93 8.15
CA PRO A 248 37.44 17.70 6.70
C PRO A 248 36.83 16.36 6.26
N SER A 249 36.63 15.42 7.19
CA SER A 249 35.86 14.19 6.97
C SER A 249 35.37 13.63 8.31
N LYS A 250 34.40 12.71 8.28
CA LYS A 250 33.96 11.98 9.49
C LYS A 250 35.08 11.21 10.21
N TYR A 251 36.21 10.95 9.55
CA TYR A 251 37.34 10.17 10.08
C TYR A 251 38.47 11.02 10.68
N VAL A 252 38.52 12.33 10.42
CA VAL A 252 39.65 13.19 10.83
C VAL A 252 39.15 14.57 11.23
N ALA A 253 39.56 15.02 12.41
CA ALA A 253 39.39 16.39 12.88
C ALA A 253 40.73 16.99 13.32
N ILE A 254 40.94 18.26 13.01
CA ILE A 254 42.07 19.07 13.50
C ILE A 254 41.49 20.13 14.44
N PHE A 255 42.03 20.27 15.64
CA PHE A 255 41.49 21.19 16.64
C PHE A 255 42.55 22.09 17.25
N THR A 256 42.11 23.19 17.86
CA THR A 256 42.94 24.01 18.74
C THR A 256 42.09 24.59 19.85
N GLU A 257 42.50 24.33 21.09
CA GLU A 257 41.90 24.89 22.30
C GLU A 257 42.73 26.07 22.83
N LEU A 258 42.04 27.06 23.39
CA LEU A 258 42.59 28.08 24.28
C LEU A 258 41.87 27.96 25.64
N SER A 259 42.60 27.94 26.74
CA SER A 259 42.01 27.78 28.08
C SER A 259 42.79 28.54 29.16
N SER A 260 42.10 28.95 30.23
CA SER A 260 42.69 29.65 31.37
C SER A 260 41.95 29.39 32.68
N PHE A 261 42.70 29.42 33.78
CA PHE A 261 42.30 29.14 35.15
C PHE A 261 42.79 30.32 36.00
N MET A 262 41.87 31.20 36.41
CA MET A 262 42.18 32.46 37.10
C MET A 262 41.59 32.49 38.50
N ARG A 263 42.34 32.97 39.47
CA ARG A 263 41.90 33.05 40.86
C ARG A 263 40.94 34.23 41.03
N PHE A 264 39.88 34.05 41.83
CA PHE A 264 38.88 35.11 42.07
C PHE A 264 39.50 36.39 42.66
N SER A 265 40.55 36.24 43.46
CA SER A 265 41.43 37.31 43.95
C SER A 265 42.01 38.15 42.79
N THR A 266 42.66 37.51 41.81
CA THR A 266 43.16 38.16 40.58
C THR A 266 42.05 38.87 39.80
N VAL A 267 40.91 38.19 39.59
CA VAL A 267 39.79 38.71 38.80
C VAL A 267 39.20 39.98 39.42
N SER A 268 39.07 40.03 40.76
CA SER A 268 38.54 41.19 41.48
C SER A 268 39.45 42.44 41.37
N ASN A 269 40.76 42.23 41.22
CA ASN A 269 41.77 43.29 41.06
C ASN A 269 41.98 43.73 39.60
N GLY A 270 41.09 43.28 38.70
CA GLY A 270 41.12 43.54 37.27
C GLY A 270 41.83 42.43 36.50
N PHE A 271 41.11 41.81 35.55
CA PHE A 271 41.57 40.72 34.69
C PHE A 271 42.91 41.02 34.00
N ARG A 272 43.90 40.13 34.20
CA ARG A 272 45.26 40.25 33.64
C ARG A 272 45.72 38.91 33.07
N ILE A 273 45.97 38.90 31.75
CA ILE A 273 46.38 37.72 30.97
C ILE A 273 47.77 37.19 31.38
N ASN A 274 48.60 38.03 32.01
CA ASN A 274 49.93 37.62 32.47
C ASN A 274 49.86 36.84 33.79
N ASP A 275 49.10 37.35 34.76
CA ASP A 275 49.25 37.01 36.17
C ASP A 275 48.89 35.54 36.47
N ASP A 276 47.80 35.05 35.86
CA ASP A 276 47.32 33.67 35.91
C ASP A 276 47.54 32.93 34.55
N PRO A 277 47.57 31.58 34.51
CA PRO A 277 47.98 30.84 33.32
C PRO A 277 46.95 30.81 32.18
N PHE A 278 47.46 30.90 30.95
CA PHE A 278 46.76 30.66 29.69
C PHE A 278 47.50 29.59 28.89
N ARG A 279 46.77 28.66 28.26
CA ARG A 279 47.30 27.57 27.43
C ARG A 279 46.65 27.53 26.06
N ILE A 280 47.47 27.37 25.02
CA ILE A 280 47.00 26.97 23.68
C ILE A 280 47.36 25.50 23.44
N THR A 281 46.43 24.74 22.87
CA THR A 281 46.60 23.30 22.65
C THR A 281 46.08 22.89 21.26
N PRO A 282 46.92 22.99 20.21
CA PRO A 282 46.66 22.35 18.92
C PRO A 282 46.73 20.82 19.03
N GLY A 283 45.89 20.13 18.25
CA GLY A 283 45.85 18.67 18.19
C GLY A 283 45.14 18.12 16.96
N ILE A 284 45.22 16.80 16.82
CA ILE A 284 44.54 16.01 15.80
C ILE A 284 43.75 14.88 16.47
N LYS A 285 42.58 14.58 15.91
CA LYS A 285 41.70 13.48 16.30
C LYS A 285 41.35 12.64 15.07
N LEU A 286 41.37 11.33 15.25
CA LEU A 286 41.03 10.30 14.26
C LEU A 286 39.84 9.50 14.78
N ASN A 287 38.86 9.25 13.92
CA ASN A 287 37.65 8.48 14.24
C ASN A 287 37.58 7.21 13.39
N SER A 288 37.00 6.15 13.95
CA SER A 288 36.59 4.94 13.25
C SER A 288 35.07 4.93 13.03
N SER A 289 34.60 4.19 12.01
CA SER A 289 33.17 3.89 11.83
C SER A 289 32.54 3.24 13.07
N ASN A 290 33.33 2.48 13.84
CA ASN A 290 32.84 1.64 14.93
C ASN A 290 32.85 2.40 16.29
N GLY A 291 32.77 3.74 16.25
CA GLY A 291 32.72 4.60 17.44
C GLY A 291 34.04 4.77 18.21
N MET A 292 35.14 4.14 17.76
CA MET A 292 36.47 4.37 18.35
C MET A 292 37.06 5.71 17.93
N THR A 293 37.81 6.34 18.83
CA THR A 293 38.55 7.58 18.60
C THR A 293 40.00 7.46 19.08
N PHE A 294 40.93 8.13 18.40
CA PHE A 294 42.29 8.36 18.87
C PHE A 294 42.63 9.85 18.71
N SER A 295 43.25 10.45 19.72
CA SER A 295 43.60 11.88 19.69
C SER A 295 45.03 12.10 20.19
N LEU A 296 45.71 13.11 19.63
CA LEU A 296 47.05 13.54 20.03
C LEU A 296 47.14 15.07 19.95
N ALA A 297 47.62 15.70 21.04
CA ALA A 297 47.73 17.15 21.15
C ALA A 297 49.01 17.58 21.88
N GLY A 298 49.45 18.82 21.64
CA GLY A 298 50.54 19.47 22.36
C GLY A 298 50.04 20.77 22.98
N SER A 299 50.03 20.85 24.32
CA SER A 299 49.63 22.04 25.07
C SER A 299 50.85 22.89 25.42
N PHE A 300 50.74 24.20 25.21
CA PHE A 300 51.81 25.17 25.43
C PHE A 300 51.33 26.34 26.28
N ARG A 301 52.12 26.70 27.30
CA ARG A 301 51.88 27.85 28.17
C ARG A 301 52.13 29.16 27.42
N LEU A 302 51.17 30.08 27.50
CA LEU A 302 51.24 31.42 26.92
C LEU A 302 51.58 32.52 27.95
N SER A 303 51.29 32.30 29.24
CA SER A 303 51.62 33.27 30.29
C SER A 303 53.14 33.43 30.43
N SER A 304 53.60 34.68 30.37
CA SER A 304 55.01 35.05 30.59
C SER A 304 55.40 35.08 32.09
N ASN A 305 54.44 34.90 32.99
CA ASN A 305 54.67 35.02 34.43
C ASN A 305 55.54 33.86 34.95
N LYS A 306 56.71 34.22 35.50
CA LYS A 306 57.69 33.31 36.10
C LYS A 306 57.57 33.20 37.61
N ASN A 307 56.48 33.67 38.23
CA ASN A 307 56.29 33.50 39.66
C ASN A 307 56.49 32.04 40.08
N PHE A 308 57.35 31.85 41.06
CA PHE A 308 57.69 30.56 41.64
C PHE A 308 57.02 30.46 43.01
N SER A 309 56.60 29.25 43.38
CA SER A 309 55.91 28.99 44.64
C SER A 309 56.75 28.10 45.52
N TYR A 310 56.80 28.42 46.80
CA TYR A 310 57.56 27.71 47.83
C TYR A 310 56.60 26.90 48.71
N TYR A 311 56.86 25.61 48.93
CA TYR A 311 56.03 24.79 49.84
C TYR A 311 56.85 23.71 50.55
N GLY A 312 56.45 23.39 51.78
CA GLY A 312 57.02 22.29 52.59
C GLY A 312 56.21 21.02 52.42
N LEU A 313 56.87 19.86 52.27
CA LEU A 313 56.21 18.62 51.81
C LEU A 313 56.26 17.43 52.80
N ASP A 314 56.90 17.55 53.97
CA ASP A 314 56.93 16.43 54.92
C ASP A 314 57.19 16.81 56.39
N ASN A 315 56.87 15.85 57.28
CA ASN A 315 57.25 15.85 58.70
C ASN A 315 58.78 15.87 58.94
N SER A 316 59.61 15.72 57.90
CA SER A 316 61.06 15.98 58.00
C SER A 316 61.35 17.48 57.98
N GLY A 317 60.49 18.30 57.37
CA GLY A 317 60.63 19.74 57.16
C GLY A 317 61.60 20.07 56.04
N ARG A 318 61.32 19.55 54.83
CA ARG A 318 62.04 19.87 53.59
C ARG A 318 61.15 20.67 52.64
N HIS A 319 61.73 21.66 51.97
CA HIS A 319 61.01 22.59 51.10
C HIS A 319 61.35 22.37 49.63
N PHE A 320 60.35 22.59 48.77
CA PHE A 320 60.43 22.48 47.33
C PHE A 320 60.04 23.82 46.72
N VAL A 321 60.64 24.15 45.57
CA VAL A 321 60.32 25.37 44.80
C VAL A 321 59.92 24.95 43.40
N THR A 322 58.71 25.28 42.96
CA THR A 322 58.23 24.95 41.61
C THR A 322 57.71 26.18 40.87
N GLY A 323 57.60 26.04 39.54
CA GLY A 323 56.68 26.87 38.77
C GLY A 323 55.21 26.53 39.09
N ILE A 324 54.31 27.40 38.66
CA ILE A 324 52.86 27.21 38.81
C ILE A 324 52.34 26.05 37.94
N GLU A 325 52.91 25.89 36.74
CA GLU A 325 52.57 24.83 35.79
C GLU A 325 53.74 24.58 34.80
N PRO A 326 53.86 23.38 34.19
CA PRO A 326 54.93 23.08 33.22
C PRO A 326 54.72 23.83 31.89
N SER A 327 55.81 24.29 31.27
CA SER A 327 55.75 25.14 30.06
C SER A 327 55.09 24.46 28.84
N TRP A 328 55.14 23.13 28.78
CA TRP A 328 54.51 22.32 27.74
C TRP A 328 54.05 20.95 28.28
N GLN A 329 53.12 20.32 27.58
CA GLN A 329 52.54 19.02 27.89
C GLN A 329 52.10 18.34 26.58
N ILE A 330 52.30 17.04 26.43
CA ILE A 330 51.74 16.24 25.32
C ILE A 330 50.58 15.42 25.88
N SER A 331 49.43 15.42 25.21
CA SER A 331 48.23 14.68 25.62
C SER A 331 47.80 13.70 24.54
N ALA A 332 47.44 12.48 24.92
CA ALA A 332 47.00 11.41 24.03
C ALA A 332 45.73 10.72 24.56
N GLN A 333 44.80 10.36 23.68
CA GLN A 333 43.52 9.75 24.03
C GLN A 333 43.25 8.52 23.17
N ILE A 334 42.64 7.50 23.78
CA ILE A 334 41.85 6.47 23.08
C ILE A 334 40.44 6.49 23.67
N GLY A 335 39.43 6.59 22.82
CA GLY A 335 38.02 6.60 23.21
C GLY A 335 37.18 5.58 22.45
N TRP A 336 36.00 5.29 22.98
CA TRP A 336 34.91 4.58 22.33
C TRP A 336 33.57 5.21 22.72
N ASN A 337 32.60 5.20 21.81
CA ASN A 337 31.27 5.77 21.98
C ASN A 337 30.26 4.97 21.13
N GLY A 338 29.25 4.37 21.76
CA GLY A 338 28.22 3.57 21.08
C GLY A 338 26.85 3.59 21.78
N ARG A 339 25.80 3.16 21.08
CA ARG A 339 24.46 2.90 21.62
C ARG A 339 24.48 1.53 22.34
N LEU A 340 23.86 1.42 23.52
CA LEU A 340 23.76 0.16 24.28
C LEU A 340 22.53 -0.68 23.93
N LYS A 341 21.50 -0.06 23.36
CA LYS A 341 20.33 -0.74 22.82
C LYS A 341 20.35 -0.70 21.28
N PRO A 342 19.68 -1.65 20.61
CA PRO A 342 19.05 -1.40 19.32
C PRO A 342 18.19 -0.13 19.36
N GLN A 343 17.85 0.38 18.19
CA GLN A 343 17.06 1.58 18.03
C GLN A 343 15.94 1.28 17.05
N ASP A 344 14.88 2.05 17.24
CA ASP A 344 13.49 1.94 16.83
C ASP A 344 12.99 3.36 17.23
N LYS A 345 12.38 4.12 16.31
CA LYS A 345 12.37 5.59 16.40
C LYS A 345 10.95 6.17 16.41
N ASP A 346 10.29 6.11 15.27
CA ASP A 346 8.86 5.91 14.97
C ASP A 346 8.11 5.03 16.00
N LYS A 347 8.59 3.80 16.28
CA LYS A 347 7.96 2.76 17.13
C LYS A 347 6.92 1.88 16.45
N ASP A 348 7.25 1.41 15.27
CA ASP A 348 6.60 0.34 14.49
C ASP A 348 6.93 -1.09 14.98
N LEU A 349 8.00 -1.27 15.77
CA LEU A 349 8.62 -2.54 16.21
C LEU A 349 9.66 -3.16 15.26
N VAL A 350 9.89 -2.55 14.10
CA VAL A 350 11.10 -2.76 13.30
C VAL A 350 12.28 -2.06 14.03
N LEU A 351 13.48 -1.99 13.44
CA LEU A 351 14.66 -1.39 14.07
C LEU A 351 15.42 -0.60 13.02
N ASP A 352 15.96 0.62 13.34
CA ASP A 352 16.80 1.61 12.58
C ASP A 352 17.75 1.07 11.46
N LYS A 353 18.00 -0.23 11.45
CA LYS A 353 19.00 -0.99 10.68
C LYS A 353 18.39 -1.99 9.68
N PHE A 354 17.11 -2.34 9.83
CA PHE A 354 16.38 -3.30 9.00
C PHE A 354 15.23 -2.60 8.28
N ASP A 355 14.50 -1.80 9.05
CA ASP A 355 13.68 -0.63 8.72
C ASP A 355 14.22 0.20 7.54
N ALA A 356 13.34 0.45 6.56
CA ALA A 356 13.59 1.22 5.35
C ALA A 356 13.14 2.70 5.44
N CYS A 357 12.18 3.04 6.30
CA CYS A 357 11.74 4.42 6.57
C CYS A 357 11.89 4.86 8.07
N PRO A 358 13.11 5.00 8.66
CA PRO A 358 13.36 5.17 10.12
C PRO A 358 12.98 6.52 10.76
N GLU A 359 11.90 7.12 10.28
CA GLU A 359 11.27 8.37 10.70
C GLU A 359 9.73 8.29 10.64
N ILE A 360 9.16 7.24 10.02
CA ILE A 360 7.74 7.08 9.67
C ILE A 360 7.31 5.65 10.04
N PRO A 361 6.31 5.43 10.92
CA PRO A 361 5.91 4.09 11.32
C PRO A 361 5.08 3.37 10.25
N GLU A 362 5.25 2.04 10.17
CA GLU A 362 4.36 1.07 9.51
C GLU A 362 2.88 1.22 9.90
N ASP A 363 1.95 0.92 8.98
CA ASP A 363 0.49 0.88 9.22
C ASP A 363 -0.03 -0.48 9.72
N ILE A 364 0.78 -1.55 9.67
CA ILE A 364 0.51 -2.90 10.21
C ILE A 364 -0.88 -3.45 9.87
N ASP A 365 -1.06 -3.82 8.61
CA ASP A 365 -2.28 -4.36 8.00
C ASP A 365 -2.12 -5.81 7.46
N ASN A 366 -0.90 -6.37 7.54
CA ASN A 366 -0.41 -7.65 6.97
C ASN A 366 0.09 -7.60 5.50
N PHE A 367 0.15 -6.43 4.84
CA PHE A 367 0.90 -6.19 3.60
C PHE A 367 2.30 -5.64 3.91
N GLU A 368 3.32 -6.09 3.16
CA GLU A 368 4.79 -6.09 3.34
C GLU A 368 5.45 -5.99 4.75
N ASP A 369 4.87 -5.33 5.77
CA ASP A 369 4.79 -5.59 7.25
C ASP A 369 6.11 -5.87 8.03
N SER A 370 7.24 -5.81 7.34
CA SER A 370 8.57 -6.27 7.75
C SER A 370 9.69 -5.40 7.15
N ASP A 371 9.31 -4.42 6.34
CA ASP A 371 10.16 -3.47 5.64
C ASP A 371 10.37 -2.20 6.48
N GLY A 372 9.34 -1.72 7.19
CA GLY A 372 9.39 -0.48 7.95
C GLY A 372 9.16 0.78 7.11
N CYS A 373 8.40 0.68 6.02
CA CYS A 373 7.80 1.80 5.30
C CYS A 373 6.28 1.54 5.15
N PRO A 374 5.40 2.50 5.51
CA PRO A 374 3.96 2.33 5.37
C PRO A 374 3.51 2.32 3.91
N ASP A 375 2.68 1.34 3.57
CA ASP A 375 2.08 1.12 2.26
C ASP A 375 0.60 1.56 2.32
N LEU A 376 0.32 2.71 1.71
CA LEU A 376 -0.96 3.44 1.83
C LEU A 376 -1.95 3.16 0.68
N ASP A 377 -1.56 2.27 -0.24
CA ASP A 377 -2.04 2.07 -1.61
C ASP A 377 -1.39 0.76 -2.09
N ASN A 378 -1.86 -0.36 -1.51
CA ASN A 378 -1.14 -1.64 -1.49
C ASN A 378 -0.94 -2.28 -2.88
N ASP A 379 -1.97 -2.34 -3.72
CA ASP A 379 -1.90 -2.90 -5.08
C ASP A 379 -1.62 -1.86 -6.19
N HIS A 380 -1.62 -0.57 -5.82
CA HIS A 380 -1.21 0.59 -6.62
C HIS A 380 -2.22 1.07 -7.70
N ASP A 381 -3.53 0.91 -7.46
CA ASP A 381 -4.58 1.49 -8.31
C ASP A 381 -4.80 3.02 -8.12
N ALA A 382 -4.27 3.57 -7.00
CA ALA A 382 -4.40 4.95 -6.49
C ALA A 382 -5.63 5.29 -5.62
N ILE A 383 -6.38 4.28 -5.15
CA ILE A 383 -7.38 4.34 -4.07
C ILE A 383 -6.69 3.90 -2.77
N PRO A 384 -6.59 4.77 -1.73
CA PRO A 384 -5.91 4.37 -0.51
C PRO A 384 -6.69 3.33 0.30
N ASP A 385 -6.02 2.29 0.81
CA ASP A 385 -6.52 1.17 1.65
C ASP A 385 -7.58 1.49 2.72
N SER A 386 -7.59 2.74 3.20
CA SER A 386 -8.57 3.26 4.16
C SER A 386 -9.97 3.59 3.58
N LEU A 387 -10.12 3.52 2.26
CA LEU A 387 -11.33 3.83 1.48
C LEU A 387 -11.76 2.66 0.58
N ASP A 388 -10.77 1.93 0.09
CA ASP A 388 -10.81 0.72 -0.73
C ASP A 388 -11.57 -0.46 -0.06
N GLN A 389 -12.24 -1.29 -0.87
CA GLN A 389 -12.93 -2.52 -0.45
C GLN A 389 -12.19 -3.83 -0.76
N CYS A 390 -11.26 -3.86 -1.72
CA CYS A 390 -10.45 -5.02 -2.09
C CYS A 390 -8.93 -4.70 -2.11
N PRO A 391 -8.28 -4.27 -0.99
CA PRO A 391 -7.01 -3.52 -1.02
C PRO A 391 -5.73 -4.33 -1.31
N ASN A 392 -5.83 -5.39 -2.08
CA ASN A 392 -4.76 -6.29 -2.52
C ASN A 392 -5.02 -6.77 -3.98
N GLU A 393 -6.07 -6.27 -4.64
CA GLU A 393 -6.60 -6.69 -5.95
C GLU A 393 -7.03 -5.45 -6.74
N ALA A 394 -6.07 -4.75 -7.36
CA ALA A 394 -6.23 -3.46 -8.04
C ALA A 394 -7.40 -3.35 -9.04
N GLU A 395 -8.12 -2.23 -8.95
CA GLU A 395 -9.16 -1.75 -9.86
C GLU A 395 -8.75 -1.77 -11.35
N ASP A 396 -9.65 -2.15 -12.26
CA ASP A 396 -9.36 -2.24 -13.71
C ASP A 396 -9.91 -1.09 -14.58
N LEU A 397 -10.67 -0.17 -13.96
CA LEU A 397 -10.93 1.21 -14.42
C LEU A 397 -11.60 1.30 -15.81
N ASP A 398 -12.69 0.54 -16.00
CA ASP A 398 -13.45 0.52 -17.25
C ASP A 398 -14.54 1.62 -17.33
N GLY A 399 -15.00 2.13 -16.18
CA GLY A 399 -16.09 3.09 -16.02
C GLY A 399 -17.31 2.59 -15.23
N PHE A 400 -17.33 1.33 -14.79
CA PHE A 400 -18.27 0.75 -13.82
C PHE A 400 -17.64 0.72 -12.42
N GLU A 401 -18.43 1.13 -11.43
CA GLU A 401 -18.14 1.34 -9.99
C GLU A 401 -16.76 1.89 -9.49
N ASP A 402 -15.78 2.21 -10.38
CA ASP A 402 -14.52 3.02 -10.35
C ASP A 402 -14.04 3.75 -9.04
N ASP A 403 -14.96 4.18 -8.17
CA ASP A 403 -14.72 4.87 -6.88
C ASP A 403 -14.57 3.87 -5.69
N ASP A 404 -14.62 2.56 -5.94
CA ASP A 404 -14.85 1.47 -4.98
C ASP A 404 -13.55 0.70 -4.57
N GLY A 405 -12.68 0.37 -5.53
CA GLY A 405 -11.42 -0.36 -5.32
C GLY A 405 -11.56 -1.88 -5.43
N CYS A 406 -12.48 -2.38 -6.25
CA CYS A 406 -12.71 -3.81 -6.46
C CYS A 406 -12.94 -4.07 -7.96
N PRO A 407 -12.04 -4.79 -8.67
CA PRO A 407 -12.15 -4.99 -10.12
C PRO A 407 -13.37 -5.85 -10.49
N ASP A 408 -14.37 -5.23 -11.09
CA ASP A 408 -15.63 -5.83 -11.52
C ASP A 408 -15.48 -6.52 -12.90
N LEU A 409 -14.75 -7.64 -12.93
CA LEU A 409 -14.42 -8.44 -14.13
C LEU A 409 -15.61 -9.12 -14.87
N ASP A 410 -16.86 -8.81 -14.46
CA ASP A 410 -18.14 -9.40 -14.90
C ASP A 410 -19.27 -8.44 -14.40
N ASN A 411 -19.34 -7.25 -14.99
CA ASN A 411 -20.12 -6.09 -14.49
C ASN A 411 -21.61 -6.37 -14.23
N ASP A 412 -22.29 -7.06 -15.16
CA ASP A 412 -23.73 -7.35 -15.07
C ASP A 412 -24.05 -8.77 -14.53
N GLN A 413 -23.02 -9.58 -14.32
CA GLN A 413 -23.02 -10.85 -13.58
C GLN A 413 -23.74 -12.01 -14.29
N ASP A 414 -23.73 -12.03 -15.63
CA ASP A 414 -24.20 -13.18 -16.42
C ASP A 414 -23.20 -14.37 -16.45
N GLY A 415 -21.90 -14.09 -16.26
CA GLY A 415 -20.82 -15.08 -16.29
C GLY A 415 -19.85 -14.97 -17.49
N ILE A 416 -20.04 -13.99 -18.37
CA ILE A 416 -19.11 -13.58 -19.43
C ILE A 416 -18.32 -12.35 -18.93
N SER A 417 -16.99 -12.41 -19.00
CA SER A 417 -16.14 -11.29 -18.54
C SER A 417 -16.06 -10.19 -19.59
N ASP A 418 -16.11 -8.93 -19.17
CA ASP A 418 -16.19 -7.72 -20.02
C ASP A 418 -15.11 -7.66 -21.12
N SER A 419 -13.94 -8.26 -20.85
CA SER A 419 -12.82 -8.36 -21.79
C SER A 419 -13.08 -9.18 -23.06
N VAL A 420 -14.17 -9.96 -23.11
CA VAL A 420 -14.63 -10.75 -24.28
C VAL A 420 -16.09 -10.46 -24.67
N ASP A 421 -16.77 -9.67 -23.86
CA ASP A 421 -18.19 -9.35 -23.96
C ASP A 421 -18.48 -8.26 -25.03
N GLN A 422 -19.70 -8.23 -25.58
CA GLN A 422 -20.13 -7.22 -26.56
C GLN A 422 -21.11 -6.16 -26.00
N CYS A 423 -21.82 -6.44 -24.91
CA CYS A 423 -22.74 -5.53 -24.21
C CYS A 423 -22.49 -5.55 -22.68
N PRO A 424 -21.32 -5.11 -22.17
CA PRO A 424 -20.80 -5.50 -20.83
C PRO A 424 -21.44 -4.78 -19.63
N ASN A 425 -22.73 -4.48 -19.72
CA ASN A 425 -23.58 -3.71 -18.80
C ASN A 425 -25.08 -4.13 -18.96
N GLU A 426 -25.37 -5.13 -19.81
CA GLU A 426 -26.70 -5.59 -20.21
C GLU A 426 -26.71 -7.13 -20.32
N ALA A 427 -26.79 -7.82 -19.19
CA ALA A 427 -26.73 -9.29 -19.05
C ALA A 427 -27.54 -10.12 -20.07
N GLU A 428 -26.90 -11.15 -20.62
CA GLU A 428 -27.43 -12.19 -21.51
C GLU A 428 -28.68 -12.90 -20.94
N ASP A 429 -29.72 -13.13 -21.77
CA ASP A 429 -30.96 -13.79 -21.33
C ASP A 429 -31.03 -15.31 -21.58
N LEU A 430 -29.98 -15.89 -22.18
CA LEU A 430 -29.65 -17.32 -22.18
C LEU A 430 -30.78 -18.25 -22.68
N ASP A 431 -31.37 -17.90 -23.82
CA ASP A 431 -32.50 -18.62 -24.40
C ASP A 431 -32.09 -19.82 -25.28
N GLY A 432 -30.83 -19.85 -25.75
CA GLY A 432 -30.27 -20.83 -26.68
C GLY A 432 -29.85 -20.26 -28.06
N PHE A 433 -30.08 -18.97 -28.31
CA PHE A 433 -29.57 -18.20 -29.44
C PHE A 433 -28.41 -17.30 -28.98
N ASN A 434 -27.35 -17.26 -29.79
CA ASN A 434 -26.07 -16.57 -29.57
C ASN A 434 -25.30 -16.88 -28.26
N ASP A 435 -25.89 -16.83 -27.05
CA ASP A 435 -25.47 -17.46 -25.76
C ASP A 435 -24.02 -17.17 -25.24
N PHE A 436 -23.18 -16.47 -26.01
CA PHE A 436 -21.71 -16.51 -25.89
C PHE A 436 -21.01 -15.20 -26.27
N ASP A 437 -21.74 -14.17 -26.66
CA ASP A 437 -21.22 -12.83 -26.88
C ASP A 437 -21.71 -11.77 -25.90
N GLY A 438 -22.65 -12.12 -24.99
CA GLY A 438 -23.04 -11.24 -23.89
C GLY A 438 -23.84 -10.05 -24.39
N CYS A 439 -24.95 -10.33 -25.06
CA CYS A 439 -25.85 -9.31 -25.58
C CYS A 439 -27.27 -9.92 -25.72
N PRO A 440 -28.24 -9.57 -24.87
CA PRO A 440 -29.57 -10.19 -24.87
C PRO A 440 -30.34 -9.88 -26.17
N ASP A 441 -30.54 -10.92 -26.98
CA ASP A 441 -31.18 -10.86 -28.29
C ASP A 441 -32.73 -10.96 -28.16
N PHE A 442 -33.36 -9.91 -27.63
CA PHE A 442 -34.83 -9.84 -27.38
C PHE A 442 -35.75 -9.92 -28.63
N ASP A 443 -35.22 -10.23 -29.81
CA ASP A 443 -35.89 -10.39 -31.12
C ASP A 443 -34.94 -11.18 -32.04
N ASN A 444 -34.69 -12.46 -31.70
CA ASN A 444 -33.60 -13.29 -32.25
C ASN A 444 -33.49 -13.27 -33.79
N ASP A 445 -34.60 -13.41 -34.51
CA ASP A 445 -34.61 -13.43 -35.98
C ASP A 445 -34.89 -12.06 -36.64
N ASN A 446 -35.11 -11.02 -35.82
CA ASN A 446 -35.23 -9.61 -36.18
C ASN A 446 -36.44 -9.28 -37.07
N ASP A 447 -37.55 -10.01 -36.95
CA ASP A 447 -38.80 -9.65 -37.63
C ASP A 447 -39.50 -8.45 -36.97
N GLY A 448 -39.41 -8.28 -35.66
CA GLY A 448 -40.14 -7.27 -34.87
C GLY A 448 -41.15 -7.81 -33.85
N VAL A 449 -41.29 -9.13 -33.70
CA VAL A 449 -42.03 -9.78 -32.60
C VAL A 449 -41.02 -10.29 -31.56
N PRO A 450 -41.02 -9.78 -30.32
CA PRO A 450 -40.10 -10.27 -29.29
C PRO A 450 -40.37 -11.73 -28.91
N ASP A 451 -39.32 -12.51 -28.64
CA ASP A 451 -39.35 -13.98 -28.45
C ASP A 451 -40.32 -14.45 -27.36
N SER A 452 -40.55 -13.60 -26.35
CA SER A 452 -41.52 -13.82 -25.28
C SER A 452 -43.00 -13.82 -25.72
N LEU A 453 -43.28 -13.39 -26.96
CA LEU A 453 -44.61 -13.34 -27.60
C LEU A 453 -44.69 -14.22 -28.86
N ASP A 454 -43.55 -14.50 -29.47
CA ASP A 454 -43.37 -15.28 -30.69
C ASP A 454 -43.64 -16.79 -30.48
N LYS A 455 -44.15 -17.47 -31.51
CA LYS A 455 -44.43 -18.92 -31.50
C LYS A 455 -43.30 -19.81 -32.04
N CYS A 456 -42.40 -19.29 -32.87
CA CYS A 456 -41.23 -19.98 -33.43
C CYS A 456 -40.03 -19.01 -33.61
N PRO A 457 -39.40 -18.53 -32.51
CA PRO A 457 -38.61 -17.28 -32.44
C PRO A 457 -37.21 -17.33 -33.11
N ASN A 458 -37.05 -18.07 -34.19
CA ASN A 458 -35.81 -18.34 -34.90
C ASN A 458 -36.07 -18.46 -36.42
N VAL A 459 -37.26 -18.06 -36.88
CA VAL A 459 -37.83 -18.29 -38.22
C VAL A 459 -38.77 -17.15 -38.65
N ALA A 460 -38.26 -15.92 -38.66
CA ALA A 460 -38.93 -14.66 -39.04
C ALA A 460 -40.21 -14.74 -39.91
N GLU A 461 -41.26 -14.09 -39.41
CA GLU A 461 -42.57 -13.86 -40.03
C GLU A 461 -42.51 -13.32 -41.48
N ASP A 462 -43.35 -13.83 -42.39
CA ASP A 462 -43.36 -13.44 -43.81
C ASP A 462 -44.45 -12.43 -44.25
N ARG A 463 -45.30 -11.99 -43.30
CA ARG A 463 -46.12 -10.75 -43.35
C ARG A 463 -46.93 -10.55 -44.64
N ASP A 464 -47.71 -11.55 -45.02
CA ASP A 464 -48.56 -11.47 -46.21
C ASP A 464 -49.96 -10.85 -45.93
N GLY A 465 -50.37 -10.79 -44.65
CA GLY A 465 -51.69 -10.38 -44.19
C GLY A 465 -52.51 -11.47 -43.48
N PHE A 466 -51.97 -12.68 -43.33
CA PHE A 466 -52.53 -13.80 -42.58
C PHE A 466 -51.72 -14.06 -41.30
N GLU A 467 -52.43 -14.21 -40.16
CA GLU A 467 -51.94 -14.38 -38.76
C GLU A 467 -50.70 -13.57 -38.25
N ASP A 468 -50.13 -12.62 -39.04
CA ASP A 468 -49.05 -11.60 -38.85
C ASP A 468 -48.60 -11.16 -37.41
N ASP A 469 -49.45 -11.34 -36.40
CA ASP A 469 -49.28 -10.95 -34.99
C ASP A 469 -48.58 -12.04 -34.13
N ASP A 470 -48.15 -13.18 -34.71
CA ASP A 470 -47.73 -14.38 -33.96
C ASP A 470 -46.26 -14.84 -34.08
N GLY A 471 -45.50 -14.31 -35.04
CA GLY A 471 -44.09 -14.62 -35.26
C GLY A 471 -43.79 -15.89 -36.09
N CYS A 472 -44.77 -16.45 -36.81
CA CYS A 472 -44.57 -17.69 -37.57
C CYS A 472 -45.03 -17.60 -39.04
N PRO A 473 -44.13 -17.69 -40.02
CA PRO A 473 -44.47 -17.60 -41.44
C PRO A 473 -45.39 -18.75 -41.89
N ASP A 474 -46.64 -18.41 -42.20
CA ASP A 474 -47.71 -19.35 -42.60
C ASP A 474 -47.61 -19.68 -44.10
N LEU A 475 -46.55 -20.42 -44.46
CA LEU A 475 -46.19 -20.78 -45.84
C LEU A 475 -47.22 -21.60 -46.66
N ASP A 476 -48.40 -21.92 -46.13
CA ASP A 476 -49.52 -22.68 -46.74
C ASP A 476 -50.83 -22.30 -46.03
N ASN A 477 -51.23 -21.02 -46.12
CA ASN A 477 -52.28 -20.37 -45.31
C ASN A 477 -53.59 -21.18 -45.16
N ASP A 478 -54.03 -21.85 -46.23
CA ASP A 478 -55.28 -22.61 -46.24
C ASP A 478 -55.14 -24.13 -46.03
N LEU A 479 -53.89 -24.63 -46.05
CA LEU A 479 -53.50 -26.03 -45.83
C LEU A 479 -54.02 -27.02 -46.91
N ASP A 480 -54.21 -26.58 -48.15
CA ASP A 480 -54.40 -27.41 -49.37
C ASP A 480 -53.18 -28.31 -49.64
N GLY A 481 -51.97 -27.84 -49.30
CA GLY A 481 -50.70 -28.48 -49.64
C GLY A 481 -49.95 -27.78 -50.79
N ILE A 482 -50.23 -26.50 -51.02
CA ILE A 482 -49.60 -25.64 -52.03
C ILE A 482 -49.20 -24.34 -51.35
N VAL A 483 -47.90 -24.07 -51.30
CA VAL A 483 -47.40 -22.84 -50.69
C VAL A 483 -47.91 -21.59 -51.42
N ASP A 484 -48.25 -20.54 -50.69
CA ASP A 484 -48.95 -19.35 -51.19
C ASP A 484 -48.26 -18.64 -52.35
N SER A 485 -46.92 -18.66 -52.35
CA SER A 485 -46.07 -18.19 -53.47
C SER A 485 -46.30 -18.92 -54.81
N LEU A 486 -47.02 -20.05 -54.82
CA LEU A 486 -47.44 -20.84 -55.98
C LEU A 486 -48.97 -20.92 -56.14
N ASP A 487 -49.72 -20.36 -55.19
CA ASP A 487 -51.17 -20.41 -55.17
C ASP A 487 -51.82 -19.25 -55.95
N ASN A 488 -53.11 -19.38 -56.27
CA ASN A 488 -53.93 -18.33 -56.91
C ASN A 488 -55.14 -17.93 -56.06
N CYS A 489 -55.39 -18.65 -54.97
CA CYS A 489 -56.43 -18.44 -53.96
C CYS A 489 -55.90 -18.69 -52.52
N PRO A 490 -54.75 -18.12 -52.08
CA PRO A 490 -54.12 -18.29 -50.75
C PRO A 490 -55.03 -18.64 -49.55
N ASP A 491 -56.11 -17.89 -49.34
CA ASP A 491 -56.99 -18.05 -48.18
C ASP A 491 -58.14 -19.08 -48.36
N THR A 492 -58.15 -19.97 -49.38
CA THR A 492 -59.37 -20.74 -49.76
C THR A 492 -59.12 -22.13 -50.41
N PRO A 493 -59.20 -23.24 -49.65
CA PRO A 493 -58.67 -24.54 -50.08
C PRO A 493 -59.31 -25.11 -51.34
N GLY A 494 -58.51 -25.67 -52.25
CA GLY A 494 -59.00 -26.26 -53.48
C GLY A 494 -58.27 -27.52 -53.92
N VAL A 495 -57.43 -27.41 -54.96
CA VAL A 495 -56.70 -28.54 -55.54
C VAL A 495 -55.52 -28.11 -56.43
N ALA A 496 -54.39 -28.82 -56.34
CA ALA A 496 -53.23 -28.74 -57.25
C ALA A 496 -53.51 -28.97 -58.75
N SER A 497 -54.74 -29.33 -59.15
CA SER A 497 -55.18 -29.37 -60.55
C SER A 497 -55.68 -28.03 -61.12
N GLU A 498 -55.95 -27.06 -60.26
CA GLU A 498 -56.46 -25.72 -60.61
C GLU A 498 -55.60 -24.60 -59.97
N ASN A 499 -54.38 -24.95 -59.51
CA ASN A 499 -53.46 -24.08 -58.74
C ASN A 499 -54.13 -23.46 -57.50
N GLY A 500 -54.49 -24.30 -56.52
CA GLY A 500 -55.11 -23.90 -55.26
C GLY A 500 -56.58 -23.57 -55.33
N CYS A 501 -57.03 -22.94 -56.41
CA CYS A 501 -58.40 -22.41 -56.43
C CYS A 501 -59.50 -23.50 -56.41
N PRO A 502 -60.60 -23.29 -55.67
CA PRO A 502 -61.73 -24.23 -55.58
C PRO A 502 -62.34 -24.59 -56.94
N LYS A 503 -62.48 -25.90 -57.18
CA LYS A 503 -62.86 -26.45 -58.49
C LYS A 503 -64.25 -25.99 -58.95
N SER A 504 -64.28 -25.19 -60.00
CA SER A 504 -65.53 -24.59 -60.54
C SER A 504 -66.53 -25.65 -61.01
N LYS A 505 -67.84 -25.38 -60.82
CA LYS A 505 -68.92 -26.32 -61.17
C LYS A 505 -69.11 -26.41 -62.69
N PRO A 506 -69.29 -27.62 -63.26
CA PRO A 506 -69.36 -27.81 -64.71
C PRO A 506 -70.61 -27.17 -65.33
N GLU A 507 -70.44 -26.57 -66.52
CA GLU A 507 -71.50 -25.83 -67.20
C GLU A 507 -72.74 -26.66 -67.56
N ALA A 508 -73.89 -26.05 -67.33
CA ALA A 508 -75.21 -26.56 -67.64
C ALA A 508 -75.56 -26.49 -69.15
N LYS A 509 -75.70 -27.65 -69.81
CA LYS A 509 -76.28 -27.69 -71.17
C LYS A 509 -77.79 -27.45 -71.13
N GLU A 510 -78.27 -26.45 -71.87
CA GLU A 510 -79.69 -26.04 -71.97
C GLU A 510 -80.69 -27.21 -72.04
N ILE A 511 -81.59 -27.29 -71.06
CA ILE A 511 -82.83 -28.06 -71.18
C ILE A 511 -83.88 -27.23 -71.93
N LYS A 512 -83.90 -27.38 -73.26
CA LYS A 512 -84.85 -26.71 -74.16
C LYS A 512 -86.29 -27.01 -73.78
N ARG A 513 -87.15 -25.97 -73.71
CA ARG A 513 -88.60 -26.10 -73.51
C ARG A 513 -89.21 -27.03 -74.57
N GLY A 514 -89.92 -28.08 -74.14
CA GLY A 514 -90.57 -29.02 -75.03
C GLY A 514 -91.18 -30.22 -74.31
N ARG A 515 -91.78 -31.12 -75.10
CA ARG A 515 -92.30 -32.42 -74.67
C ARG A 515 -91.19 -33.48 -74.71
N VAL A 516 -91.00 -34.21 -73.63
CA VAL A 516 -90.10 -35.39 -73.54
C VAL A 516 -90.94 -36.64 -73.25
N ILE A 517 -90.79 -37.69 -74.06
CA ILE A 517 -91.43 -39.00 -73.77
C ILE A 517 -90.43 -39.84 -72.97
N LEU A 518 -90.82 -40.27 -71.77
CA LEU A 518 -89.98 -41.13 -70.93
C LEU A 518 -90.04 -42.58 -71.44
N ARG A 519 -88.87 -43.12 -71.82
CA ARG A 519 -88.71 -44.51 -72.26
C ARG A 519 -88.30 -45.38 -71.09
N GLY A 520 -88.89 -46.57 -70.95
CA GLY A 520 -88.61 -47.51 -69.86
C GLY A 520 -89.42 -47.27 -68.57
N ILE A 521 -90.48 -46.45 -68.62
CA ILE A 521 -91.50 -46.43 -67.55
C ILE A 521 -92.65 -47.35 -67.96
N ASP A 522 -92.62 -48.55 -67.41
CA ASP A 522 -93.54 -49.64 -67.74
C ASP A 522 -94.39 -49.99 -66.51
N PHE A 523 -95.70 -50.10 -66.70
CA PHE A 523 -96.67 -50.43 -65.64
C PHE A 523 -97.33 -51.78 -65.91
N THR A 524 -97.49 -52.60 -64.87
CA THR A 524 -98.30 -53.83 -64.94
C THR A 524 -99.73 -53.52 -65.42
N ARG A 525 -100.32 -54.41 -66.22
CA ARG A 525 -101.64 -54.19 -66.82
C ARG A 525 -102.70 -53.91 -65.75
N GLY A 526 -103.40 -52.78 -65.86
CA GLY A 526 -104.40 -52.33 -64.88
C GLY A 526 -103.83 -51.75 -63.57
N SER A 527 -102.51 -51.61 -63.45
CA SER A 527 -101.82 -51.07 -62.27
C SER A 527 -101.18 -49.71 -62.53
N ALA A 528 -100.94 -48.98 -61.45
CA ALA A 528 -100.14 -47.75 -61.37
C ALA A 528 -98.87 -47.91 -60.51
N VAL A 529 -98.56 -49.12 -60.04
CA VAL A 529 -97.32 -49.42 -59.30
C VAL A 529 -96.12 -49.34 -60.25
N LEU A 530 -95.13 -48.53 -59.89
CA LEU A 530 -93.86 -48.39 -60.62
C LEU A 530 -92.95 -49.60 -60.41
N SER A 531 -92.25 -50.01 -61.47
CA SER A 531 -91.16 -50.99 -61.40
C SER A 531 -89.82 -50.34 -61.03
N THR A 532 -88.84 -51.10 -60.54
CA THR A 532 -87.49 -50.59 -60.23
C THR A 532 -86.83 -49.92 -61.44
N ALA A 533 -86.97 -50.50 -62.64
CA ALA A 533 -86.49 -49.87 -63.88
C ALA A 533 -87.19 -48.53 -64.18
N SER A 534 -88.48 -48.41 -63.87
CA SER A 534 -89.20 -47.13 -63.98
C SER A 534 -88.70 -46.10 -62.98
N MET A 535 -88.33 -46.55 -61.77
CA MET A 535 -87.73 -45.71 -60.73
C MET A 535 -86.35 -45.20 -61.15
N GLU A 536 -85.49 -46.03 -61.75
CA GLU A 536 -84.21 -45.60 -62.33
C GLU A 536 -84.36 -44.56 -63.45
N VAL A 537 -85.45 -44.62 -64.24
CA VAL A 537 -85.76 -43.57 -65.23
C VAL A 537 -86.18 -42.27 -64.56
N LEU A 538 -86.97 -42.34 -63.47
CA LEU A 538 -87.36 -41.16 -62.69
C LEU A 538 -86.20 -40.57 -61.88
N ASP A 539 -85.23 -41.37 -61.44
CA ASP A 539 -84.07 -40.86 -60.70
C ASP A 539 -83.20 -39.91 -61.53
N ARG A 540 -83.02 -40.20 -62.83
CA ARG A 540 -82.36 -39.25 -63.76
C ARG A 540 -83.16 -37.97 -64.00
N VAL A 541 -84.48 -38.02 -63.82
CA VAL A 541 -85.35 -36.83 -63.83
C VAL A 541 -85.21 -36.05 -62.52
N HIS A 542 -85.11 -36.73 -61.38
CA HIS A 542 -84.82 -36.12 -60.08
C HIS A 542 -83.45 -35.42 -60.07
N GLU A 543 -82.38 -36.07 -60.52
CA GLU A 543 -81.04 -35.47 -60.67
C GLU A 543 -81.09 -34.16 -61.47
N SER A 544 -81.79 -34.19 -62.61
CA SER A 544 -82.01 -33.01 -63.46
C SER A 544 -82.78 -31.91 -62.72
N LEU A 545 -83.85 -32.24 -61.99
CA LEU A 545 -84.67 -31.26 -61.26
C LEU A 545 -83.99 -30.74 -59.98
N MET A 546 -82.99 -31.42 -59.45
CA MET A 546 -82.14 -30.95 -58.34
C MET A 546 -81.05 -29.98 -58.82
N ALA A 547 -80.49 -30.21 -60.01
CA ALA A 547 -79.57 -29.29 -60.66
C ALA A 547 -80.25 -27.97 -61.05
N TYR A 548 -81.44 -28.05 -61.65
CA TYR A 548 -82.24 -26.90 -62.11
C TYR A 548 -83.46 -26.70 -61.22
N LYS A 549 -83.32 -25.94 -60.12
CA LYS A 549 -84.37 -25.77 -59.09
C LYS A 549 -85.56 -24.93 -59.54
N GLU A 550 -85.40 -24.17 -60.61
CA GLU A 550 -86.40 -23.26 -61.19
C GLU A 550 -87.44 -23.96 -62.09
N ILE A 551 -87.06 -25.09 -62.73
CA ILE A 551 -87.90 -25.79 -63.71
C ILE A 551 -89.18 -26.35 -63.06
N LYS A 552 -90.31 -26.23 -63.75
CA LYS A 552 -91.60 -26.84 -63.38
C LYS A 552 -92.09 -27.75 -64.50
N LEU A 553 -92.58 -28.94 -64.14
CA LEU A 553 -93.04 -29.95 -65.09
C LEU A 553 -94.50 -30.36 -64.86
N GLU A 554 -95.17 -30.70 -65.96
CA GLU A 554 -96.36 -31.54 -65.96
C GLU A 554 -96.01 -32.94 -66.44
N ILE A 555 -96.36 -33.94 -65.63
CA ILE A 555 -96.28 -35.36 -65.93
C ILE A 555 -97.62 -35.78 -66.52
N GLN A 556 -97.64 -36.12 -67.81
CA GLN A 556 -98.83 -36.62 -68.50
C GLN A 556 -98.73 -38.13 -68.71
N ALA A 557 -99.83 -38.84 -68.48
CA ALA A 557 -99.90 -40.29 -68.67
C ALA A 557 -101.00 -40.66 -69.67
N HIS A 558 -100.68 -41.61 -70.57
CA HIS A 558 -101.56 -42.03 -71.66
C HIS A 558 -101.73 -43.55 -71.66
N THR A 559 -102.78 -44.05 -72.32
CA THR A 559 -103.06 -45.48 -72.50
C THR A 559 -103.27 -45.85 -73.96
N ASP A 560 -103.22 -47.15 -74.24
CA ASP A 560 -103.89 -47.73 -75.41
C ASP A 560 -105.44 -47.58 -75.34
N ASN A 561 -106.14 -48.09 -76.35
CA ASN A 561 -107.60 -48.11 -76.44
C ASN A 561 -108.26 -49.41 -75.88
N LEU A 562 -107.53 -50.27 -75.16
CA LEU A 562 -108.00 -51.59 -74.72
C LEU A 562 -108.80 -51.53 -73.42
N GLY A 563 -109.90 -50.78 -73.43
CA GLY A 563 -110.79 -50.67 -72.26
C GLY A 563 -111.99 -49.77 -72.48
N ASN A 564 -112.66 -49.44 -71.37
CA ASN A 564 -113.62 -48.33 -71.32
C ASN A 564 -112.86 -47.02 -71.05
N ILE A 565 -113.29 -45.94 -71.70
CA ILE A 565 -112.63 -44.62 -71.67
C ILE A 565 -112.48 -44.09 -70.23
N ASP A 566 -113.49 -44.21 -69.39
CA ASP A 566 -113.49 -43.70 -68.01
C ASP A 566 -112.55 -44.50 -67.09
N SER A 567 -112.37 -45.79 -67.37
CA SER A 567 -111.36 -46.63 -66.71
C SER A 567 -109.94 -46.29 -67.19
N ASN A 568 -109.77 -46.08 -68.49
CA ASN A 568 -108.47 -45.69 -69.08
C ASN A 568 -108.03 -44.29 -68.64
N LEU A 569 -108.96 -43.34 -68.50
CA LEU A 569 -108.70 -42.02 -67.92
C LEU A 569 -108.24 -42.14 -66.45
N ARG A 570 -108.99 -42.88 -65.61
CA ARG A 570 -108.65 -43.07 -64.19
C ARG A 570 -107.30 -43.75 -63.98
N ILE A 571 -107.00 -44.85 -64.67
CA ILE A 571 -105.70 -45.53 -64.51
C ILE A 571 -104.54 -44.67 -65.02
N SER A 572 -104.77 -43.83 -66.05
CA SER A 572 -103.75 -42.88 -66.48
C SER A 572 -103.46 -41.81 -65.42
N GLN A 573 -104.49 -41.25 -64.77
CA GLN A 573 -104.30 -40.28 -63.69
C GLN A 573 -103.47 -40.88 -62.56
N SER A 574 -103.84 -42.07 -62.05
CA SER A 574 -103.08 -42.75 -61.00
C SER A 574 -101.62 -43.05 -61.38
N ARG A 575 -101.32 -43.27 -62.67
CA ARG A 575 -99.93 -43.45 -63.17
C ARG A 575 -99.14 -42.14 -63.18
N ALA A 576 -99.76 -41.03 -63.58
CA ALA A 576 -99.14 -39.70 -63.50
C ALA A 576 -98.89 -39.29 -62.03
N ASP A 577 -99.85 -39.55 -61.14
CA ASP A 577 -99.72 -39.32 -59.70
C ASP A 577 -98.56 -40.15 -59.11
N ALA A 578 -98.47 -41.45 -59.41
CA ALA A 578 -97.38 -42.30 -58.94
C ALA A 578 -95.99 -41.80 -59.37
N CYS A 579 -95.85 -41.31 -60.61
CA CYS A 579 -94.61 -40.68 -61.09
C CYS A 579 -94.29 -39.37 -60.36
N ARG A 580 -95.29 -38.53 -60.07
CA ARG A 580 -95.10 -37.30 -59.26
C ARG A 580 -94.65 -37.66 -57.85
N ASP A 581 -95.39 -38.53 -57.19
CA ASP A 581 -95.22 -38.80 -55.76
C ASP A 581 -93.87 -39.47 -55.47
N TYR A 582 -93.33 -40.26 -56.42
CA TYR A 582 -91.95 -40.75 -56.37
C TYR A 582 -90.91 -39.62 -56.43
N LEU A 583 -91.06 -38.65 -57.35
CA LEU A 583 -90.14 -37.51 -57.46
C LEU A 583 -90.24 -36.57 -56.24
N VAL A 584 -91.44 -36.41 -55.68
CA VAL A 584 -91.63 -35.66 -54.42
C VAL A 584 -90.98 -36.41 -53.25
N GLN A 585 -91.14 -37.72 -53.15
CA GLN A 585 -90.47 -38.55 -52.12
C GLN A 585 -88.94 -38.46 -52.20
N LYS A 586 -88.37 -38.30 -53.40
CA LYS A 586 -86.93 -38.08 -53.60
C LYS A 586 -86.43 -36.69 -53.20
N GLY A 587 -87.32 -35.70 -53.08
CA GLY A 587 -86.99 -34.35 -52.58
C GLY A 587 -87.39 -33.19 -53.49
N ILE A 588 -88.07 -33.43 -54.62
CA ILE A 588 -88.58 -32.34 -55.47
C ILE A 588 -89.81 -31.70 -54.81
N ASP A 589 -89.80 -30.37 -54.64
CA ASP A 589 -90.98 -29.61 -54.19
C ASP A 589 -92.20 -29.92 -55.05
N ALA A 590 -93.29 -30.37 -54.41
CA ALA A 590 -94.54 -30.71 -55.05
C ALA A 590 -95.17 -29.54 -55.84
N GLN A 591 -94.89 -28.28 -55.48
CA GLN A 591 -95.35 -27.12 -56.24
C GLN A 591 -94.71 -27.01 -57.65
N ARG A 592 -93.65 -27.77 -57.92
CA ARG A 592 -92.97 -27.84 -59.22
C ARG A 592 -93.54 -28.91 -60.15
N LEU A 593 -94.42 -29.80 -59.67
CA LEU A 593 -94.85 -31.00 -60.40
C LEU A 593 -96.39 -31.13 -60.48
N ARG A 594 -96.94 -30.95 -61.68
CA ARG A 594 -98.35 -31.26 -62.01
C ARG A 594 -98.46 -32.70 -62.54
N ALA A 595 -99.55 -33.41 -62.24
CA ALA A 595 -99.82 -34.76 -62.74
C ALA A 595 -101.18 -34.79 -63.45
N THR A 596 -101.26 -35.38 -64.65
CA THR A 596 -102.49 -35.37 -65.45
C THR A 596 -102.66 -36.62 -66.30
N GLY A 597 -103.75 -37.35 -66.05
CA GLY A 597 -104.19 -38.47 -66.89
C GLY A 597 -104.87 -38.01 -68.17
N LYS A 598 -104.39 -38.49 -69.32
CA LYS A 598 -104.97 -38.24 -70.65
C LYS A 598 -105.75 -39.43 -71.21
N GLY A 599 -105.66 -40.60 -70.57
CA GLY A 599 -106.27 -41.84 -71.03
C GLY A 599 -105.89 -42.18 -72.47
N GLN A 600 -106.85 -42.66 -73.25
CA GLN A 600 -106.69 -43.03 -74.66
C GLN A 600 -106.92 -41.88 -75.66
N ASN A 601 -107.11 -40.64 -75.16
CA ASN A 601 -107.60 -39.52 -75.97
C ASN A 601 -106.53 -38.88 -76.85
N GLU A 602 -105.25 -39.09 -76.52
CA GLU A 602 -104.09 -38.50 -77.21
C GLU A 602 -103.09 -39.59 -77.64
N PRO A 603 -103.44 -40.42 -78.64
CA PRO A 603 -102.54 -41.42 -79.21
C PRO A 603 -101.48 -40.78 -80.12
N ILE A 604 -100.29 -41.38 -80.15
CA ILE A 604 -99.17 -41.03 -81.04
C ILE A 604 -98.88 -42.10 -82.10
N ALA A 605 -99.51 -43.28 -81.98
CA ALA A 605 -99.37 -44.39 -82.90
C ALA A 605 -100.72 -45.11 -83.11
N ASP A 606 -100.80 -45.94 -84.16
CA ASP A 606 -102.04 -46.63 -84.52
C ASP A 606 -102.40 -47.76 -83.54
N ASN A 607 -103.49 -47.56 -82.81
CA ASN A 607 -104.10 -48.50 -81.87
C ASN A 607 -104.65 -49.78 -82.54
N SER A 608 -104.69 -49.91 -83.87
CA SER A 608 -104.99 -51.18 -84.55
C SER A 608 -103.91 -52.24 -84.33
N SER A 609 -102.68 -51.80 -83.99
CA SER A 609 -101.50 -52.65 -83.85
C SER A 609 -101.03 -52.76 -82.39
N ALA A 610 -100.56 -53.95 -81.98
CA ALA A 610 -100.00 -54.14 -80.63
C ALA A 610 -98.78 -53.25 -80.37
N TYR A 611 -97.97 -52.95 -81.40
CA TYR A 611 -96.85 -52.02 -81.31
C TYR A 611 -97.30 -50.57 -81.07
N GLY A 612 -98.33 -50.10 -81.78
CA GLY A 612 -98.91 -48.78 -81.56
C GLY A 612 -99.62 -48.65 -80.22
N GLN A 613 -100.29 -49.70 -79.75
CA GLN A 613 -100.84 -49.78 -78.39
C GLN A 613 -99.74 -49.65 -77.33
N GLN A 614 -98.59 -50.32 -77.50
CA GLN A 614 -97.44 -50.17 -76.61
C GLN A 614 -96.87 -48.75 -76.64
N LEU A 615 -96.74 -48.12 -77.82
CA LEU A 615 -96.29 -46.73 -77.94
C LEU A 615 -97.28 -45.72 -77.33
N ASN A 616 -98.58 -46.03 -77.29
CA ASN A 616 -99.60 -45.16 -76.70
C ASN A 616 -99.62 -45.23 -75.17
N ASN A 617 -99.31 -46.40 -74.57
CA ASN A 617 -99.05 -46.54 -73.13
C ASN A 617 -97.70 -45.91 -72.75
N ARG A 618 -97.71 -44.63 -72.35
CA ARG A 618 -96.49 -43.86 -72.10
C ARG A 618 -96.66 -42.79 -71.01
N ILE A 619 -95.53 -42.34 -70.48
CA ILE A 619 -95.41 -41.10 -69.70
C ILE A 619 -94.72 -40.02 -70.56
N GLU A 620 -95.25 -38.81 -70.53
CA GLU A 620 -94.64 -37.61 -71.09
C GLU A 620 -94.33 -36.60 -69.98
N LEU A 621 -93.23 -35.86 -70.12
CA LEU A 621 -92.93 -34.65 -69.35
C LEU A 621 -93.08 -33.44 -70.26
N HIS A 622 -93.76 -32.41 -69.76
CA HIS A 622 -93.93 -31.11 -70.41
C HIS A 622 -93.43 -30.01 -69.48
N ARG A 623 -92.56 -29.11 -69.95
CA ARG A 623 -92.14 -27.93 -69.15
C ARG A 623 -93.25 -26.89 -69.12
N ILE A 624 -93.59 -26.38 -67.94
CA ILE A 624 -94.75 -25.50 -67.69
C ILE A 624 -94.40 -24.14 -67.08
N ASP A 625 -93.10 -23.81 -67.02
CA ASP A 625 -92.53 -22.49 -66.70
C ASP A 625 -91.96 -21.77 -67.93
#